data_AF-A0AAU2RE91-F1
#
_entry.id   AF-A0AAU2RE91-F1
#
_cell.length_a   1.000
_cell.length_b   1.000
_cell.length_c   1.000
_cell.angle_alpha   90.00
_cell.angle_beta   90.00
_cell.angle_gamma   90.00
#
_symmetry.space_group_name_H-M   'P 1'
#
loop_
_entity.id
_entity.type
_entity.pdbx_description
1 polymer ?
#
loop_
_entity_poly.entity_id
_entity_poly.type
_entity_poly.pdbx_seq_one_letter_code
_entity_poly.pdbx_strand_id
1 'polypeptide(L)'
;MTARCDLTDLLTDSCAHCRGNTTSPNDELTAEREELVNTAPWFHAVHPGVCAVCGDPFEPGTAIRLEIPQGWRAECCKEETP
;
A
#
# COMPACT_ATOMS: atom_id res chain seq x y z
N MET A 1 -9.99 35.20 -15.92
CA MET A 1 -8.56 35.46 -16.21
C MET A 1 -7.75 34.69 -15.19
N THR A 2 -6.94 33.73 -15.64
CA THR A 2 -6.10 32.92 -14.76
C THR A 2 -4.89 33.75 -14.34
N ALA A 3 -4.66 33.91 -13.04
CA ALA A 3 -3.48 34.64 -12.55
C ALA A 3 -2.20 33.83 -12.83
N ARG A 4 -1.05 34.49 -12.92
CA ARG A 4 0.27 33.85 -12.92
C ARG A 4 0.83 33.86 -11.50
N CYS A 5 1.61 32.84 -11.15
CA CYS A 5 2.30 32.81 -9.87
C CYS A 5 3.50 33.76 -9.88
N ASP A 6 3.71 34.52 -8.81
CA ASP A 6 4.84 35.46 -8.72
C ASP A 6 6.19 34.77 -8.44
N LEU A 7 6.16 33.53 -7.94
CA LEU A 7 7.35 32.73 -7.64
C LEU A 7 7.77 31.83 -8.80
N THR A 8 6.82 31.46 -9.66
CA THR A 8 7.02 30.60 -10.81
C THR A 8 6.22 31.17 -11.96
N ASP A 9 6.77 31.36 -13.16
CA ASP A 9 6.03 31.91 -14.34
C ASP A 9 4.94 30.96 -14.90
N LEU A 10 4.45 30.03 -14.07
CA LEU A 10 3.33 29.16 -14.33
C LEU A 10 2.01 29.87 -14.01
N LEU A 11 0.93 29.45 -14.68
CA LEU A 11 -0.43 29.81 -14.29
C LEU A 11 -0.71 29.31 -12.86
N THR A 12 -1.48 30.06 -12.07
CA THR A 12 -1.84 29.67 -10.69
C THR A 12 -2.55 28.32 -10.65
N ASP A 13 -3.37 28.03 -11.66
CA ASP A 13 -4.02 26.72 -11.87
C ASP A 13 -3.06 25.64 -12.38
N SER A 14 -1.75 25.85 -12.40
CA SER A 14 -0.76 24.82 -12.76
C SER A 14 0.42 24.81 -11.80
N CYS A 15 0.58 25.87 -11.02
CA CYS A 15 1.62 26.00 -10.02
C CYS A 15 1.29 25.17 -8.77
N ALA A 16 2.12 24.18 -8.43
CA ALA A 16 1.93 23.34 -7.24
C ALA A 16 1.94 24.14 -5.92
N HIS A 17 2.68 25.25 -5.86
CA HIS A 17 2.66 26.18 -4.71
C HIS A 17 1.31 26.88 -4.56
N CYS A 18 0.75 27.42 -5.65
CA CYS A 18 -0.54 28.14 -5.61
C CYS A 18 -1.74 27.20 -5.55
N ARG A 19 -1.65 26.01 -6.16
CA ARG A 19 -2.69 24.97 -6.10
C ARG A 19 -2.79 24.29 -4.73
N GLY A 20 -1.87 24.60 -3.82
CA GLY A 20 -2.02 24.39 -2.39
C GLY A 20 -2.70 23.07 -2.03
N ASN A 21 -2.03 21.94 -2.27
CA ASN A 21 -2.26 20.68 -1.56
C ASN A 21 -3.75 20.35 -1.29
N THR A 22 -4.62 20.36 -2.32
CA THR A 22 -6.02 19.93 -2.16
C THR A 22 -6.16 18.42 -2.02
N THR A 23 -5.07 17.68 -2.25
CA THR A 23 -4.93 16.28 -1.87
C THR A 23 -3.73 16.20 -0.96
N SER A 24 -3.93 15.73 0.28
CA SER A 24 -2.80 15.45 1.15
C SER A 24 -1.98 14.36 0.45
N PRO A 25 -0.66 14.51 0.24
CA PRO A 25 0.16 13.45 -0.38
C PRO A 25 0.06 12.12 0.39
N ASN A 26 -0.39 12.15 1.65
CA ASN A 26 -0.72 10.97 2.42
C ASN A 26 -1.93 10.19 1.90
N ASP A 27 -2.93 10.81 1.27
CA ASP A 27 -4.18 10.13 0.89
C ASP A 27 -4.02 9.34 -0.42
N GLU A 28 -3.32 9.91 -1.42
CA GLU A 28 -2.96 9.18 -2.65
C GLU A 28 -1.97 8.03 -2.37
N LEU A 29 -0.96 8.26 -1.50
CA LEU A 29 -0.05 7.21 -1.06
C LEU A 29 -0.73 6.10 -0.24
N THR A 30 -1.82 6.42 0.46
CA THR A 30 -2.56 5.42 1.24
C THR A 30 -3.38 4.51 0.33
N ALA A 31 -4.06 5.07 -0.67
CA ALA A 31 -4.82 4.29 -1.65
C ALA A 31 -3.91 3.39 -2.50
N GLU A 32 -2.78 3.91 -3.01
CA GLU A 32 -1.81 3.10 -3.75
C GLU A 32 -1.16 2.01 -2.86
N ARG A 33 -0.94 2.29 -1.56
CA ARG A 33 -0.47 1.26 -0.60
C ARG A 33 -1.51 0.16 -0.36
N GLU A 34 -2.78 0.53 -0.19
CA GLU A 34 -3.85 -0.43 0.06
C GLU A 34 -4.05 -1.36 -1.16
N GLU A 35 -3.96 -0.82 -2.38
CA GLU A 35 -4.07 -1.60 -3.61
C GLU A 35 -2.89 -2.57 -3.79
N LEU A 36 -1.67 -2.14 -3.44
CA LEU A 36 -0.47 -3.00 -3.45
C LEU A 36 -0.52 -4.08 -2.36
N VAL A 37 -1.08 -3.79 -1.18
CA VAL A 37 -1.24 -4.79 -0.10
C VAL A 37 -2.27 -5.86 -0.50
N ASN A 38 -3.35 -5.48 -1.18
CA ASN A 38 -4.36 -6.43 -1.65
C ASN A 38 -3.88 -7.30 -2.82
N THR A 39 -2.95 -6.80 -3.64
CA THR A 39 -2.44 -7.50 -4.84
C THR A 39 -1.05 -8.14 -4.64
N ALA A 40 -0.45 -8.03 -3.45
CA ALA A 40 0.84 -8.64 -3.17
C ALA A 40 0.81 -10.16 -3.47
N PRO A 41 1.78 -10.68 -4.24
CA PRO A 41 1.78 -12.09 -4.62
C PRO A 41 2.01 -13.00 -3.42
N TRP A 42 1.43 -14.20 -3.48
CA TRP A 42 1.74 -15.28 -2.55
C TRP A 42 3.11 -15.87 -2.88
N PHE A 43 3.91 -16.13 -1.86
CA PHE A 43 5.23 -16.76 -1.94
C PHE A 43 5.22 -18.07 -1.14
N HIS A 44 6.27 -18.89 -1.28
CA HIS A 44 6.47 -20.03 -0.39
C HIS A 44 7.49 -19.67 0.70
N ALA A 45 7.17 -19.99 1.95
CA ALA A 45 8.02 -19.73 3.09
C ALA A 45 9.35 -20.50 2.97
N VAL A 46 10.48 -19.83 3.19
CA VAL A 46 11.80 -20.50 3.26
C VAL A 46 12.13 -20.93 4.70
N HIS A 47 11.53 -20.25 5.68
CA HIS A 47 11.73 -20.47 7.10
C HIS A 47 10.37 -20.64 7.81
N PRO A 48 10.32 -21.37 8.93
CA PRO A 48 9.11 -21.45 9.74
C PRO A 48 8.77 -20.07 10.34
N GLY A 49 7.49 -19.85 10.62
CA GLY A 49 6.99 -18.58 11.17
C GLY A 49 5.60 -18.72 11.76
N VAL A 50 4.94 -17.59 11.97
CA VAL A 50 3.59 -17.53 12.58
C VAL A 50 2.69 -16.65 11.73
N CYS A 51 1.47 -17.13 11.45
CA CYS A 51 0.46 -16.39 10.72
C CYS A 51 0.02 -15.17 11.55
N ALA A 52 0.13 -13.98 10.97
CA ALA A 52 -0.26 -12.72 11.61
C ALA A 52 -1.79 -12.61 11.87
N VAL A 53 -2.60 -13.45 11.22
CA VAL A 53 -4.07 -13.41 11.32
C VAL A 53 -4.59 -14.32 12.43
N CYS A 54 -4.27 -15.62 12.39
CA CYS A 54 -4.76 -16.60 13.37
C CYS A 54 -3.75 -16.95 14.48
N GLY A 55 -2.47 -16.61 14.30
CA GLY A 55 -1.41 -16.99 15.23
C GLY A 55 -0.92 -18.43 15.10
N ASP A 56 -1.41 -19.20 14.13
CA ASP A 56 -0.92 -20.57 13.90
C ASP A 56 0.49 -20.56 13.30
N PRO A 57 1.37 -21.50 13.70
CA PRO A 57 2.67 -21.66 13.09
C PRO A 57 2.54 -22.18 11.65
N PHE A 58 3.47 -21.79 10.79
CA PHE A 58 3.64 -22.35 9.45
C PHE A 58 5.07 -22.85 9.24
N GLU A 59 5.21 -23.83 8.36
CA GLU A 59 6.47 -24.49 8.04
C GLU A 59 7.09 -23.96 6.73
N PRO A 60 8.38 -24.25 6.45
CA PRO A 60 8.94 -24.02 5.13
C PRO A 60 8.11 -24.71 4.04
N GLY A 61 7.86 -23.99 2.95
CA GLY A 61 7.02 -24.44 1.84
C GLY A 61 5.55 -24.03 1.97
N THR A 62 5.09 -23.53 3.12
CA THR A 62 3.73 -22.96 3.24
C THR A 62 3.59 -21.70 2.40
N ALA A 63 2.45 -21.54 1.71
CA ALA A 63 2.18 -20.30 1.00
C ALA A 63 1.93 -19.15 1.99
N ILE A 64 2.65 -18.04 1.83
CA ILE A 64 2.59 -16.84 2.68
C ILE A 64 2.54 -15.54 1.85
N ARG A 65 1.95 -14.49 2.41
CA ARG A 65 1.92 -13.12 1.86
C ARG A 65 2.29 -12.12 2.95
N LEU A 66 3.04 -11.07 2.60
CA LEU A 66 3.29 -9.96 3.52
C LEU A 66 2.08 -9.03 3.56
N GLU A 67 1.52 -8.81 4.75
CA GLU A 67 0.50 -7.79 5.02
C GLU A 67 1.11 -6.74 5.95
N ILE A 68 1.15 -5.47 5.51
CA ILE A 68 1.68 -4.39 6.33
C ILE A 68 0.49 -3.66 6.97
N PRO A 69 0.49 -3.44 8.30
CA PRO A 69 1.59 -3.69 9.24
C PRO A 69 1.54 -5.05 9.95
N GLN A 70 0.60 -5.94 9.62
CA GLN A 70 0.29 -7.12 10.45
C GLN A 70 1.41 -8.18 10.48
N GLY A 71 2.19 -8.34 9.41
CA GLY A 71 3.23 -9.35 9.27
C GLY A 71 2.92 -10.37 8.16
N TRP A 72 3.37 -11.62 8.31
CA TRP A 72 3.14 -12.67 7.31
C TRP A 72 1.80 -13.35 7.52
N ARG A 73 0.91 -13.31 6.52
CA ARG A 73 -0.29 -14.12 6.47
C ARG A 73 0.00 -15.44 5.77
N ALA A 74 -0.39 -16.56 6.37
CA ALA A 74 -0.21 -17.89 5.80
C ALA A 74 -1.49 -18.42 5.13
N GLU A 75 -1.35 -19.50 4.37
CA GLU A 75 -2.46 -20.09 3.61
C GLU A 75 -3.61 -20.61 4.48
N CYS A 76 -3.35 -20.90 5.76
CA CYS A 76 -4.38 -21.22 6.74
C CYS A 76 -5.46 -20.14 6.88
N CYS A 77 -5.15 -18.90 6.49
CA CYS A 77 -6.08 -17.78 6.45
C CYS A 77 -6.23 -17.21 5.04
N LYS A 78 -5.91 -17.95 3.97
CA LYS A 78 -6.12 -17.44 2.60
C LYS A 78 -7.62 -17.22 2.37
N GLU A 79 -8.04 -15.98 2.11
CA GLU A 79 -9.40 -15.71 1.69
C GLU A 79 -9.66 -16.46 0.39
N GLU A 80 -10.65 -17.35 0.39
CA GLU A 80 -11.15 -18.01 -0.80
C GLU A 80 -11.66 -16.91 -1.73
N THR A 81 -10.89 -16.61 -2.78
CA THR A 81 -11.34 -15.68 -3.80
C THR A 81 -12.51 -16.35 -4.54
N PRO A 82 -13.71 -15.74 -4.57
CA PRO A 82 -14.86 -16.31 -5.28
C PRO A 82 -14.63 -16.43 -6.80
#